data_AF-A0A6J5DXE5-F1
#
_entry.id   AF-A0A6J5DXE5-F1
#
_cell.length_a   1.000
_cell.length_b   1.000
_cell.length_c   1.000
_cell.angle_alpha   90.00
_cell.angle_beta   90.00
_cell.angle_gamma   90.00
#
_symmetry.space_group_name_H-M   'P 1'
#
loop_
_entity.id
_entity.type
_entity.pdbx_description
1 polymer ?
#
loop_
_entity_poly.entity_id
_entity_poly.type
_entity_poly.pdbx_seq_one_letter_code
_entity_poly.pdbx_strand_id
1 'polypeptide(L)' 'MMKALSPDAIDMLRHLNDMQAGDAPAPVPPPVVAELLGAGLVAKAGRGEGVEITCDGRKYLSGDCD' A
#
# COMPACT_ATOMS: atom_id res chain seq x y z
N MET A 1 19.30 3.97 1.52
CA MET A 1 18.97 3.44 0.19
C MET A 1 17.56 2.89 0.26
N MET A 2 16.62 3.49 -0.48
CA MET A 2 15.29 2.92 -0.64
C MET A 2 15.47 1.60 -1.41
N LYS A 3 15.06 0.48 -0.82
CA LYS A 3 14.99 -0.78 -1.56
C LYS A 3 13.99 -0.54 -2.70
N ALA A 4 14.40 -0.80 -3.95
CA ALA A 4 13.46 -0.73 -5.05
C ALA A 4 12.33 -1.72 -4.80
N LEU A 5 11.09 -1.27 -4.92
CA LEU A 5 9.92 -2.12 -4.71
C LEU A 5 9.85 -3.19 -5.79
N SER A 6 9.43 -4.38 -5.39
CA SER A 6 9.06 -5.45 -6.30
C SER A 6 7.90 -5.02 -7.19
N PRO A 7 7.80 -5.52 -8.45
CA PRO A 7 6.68 -5.22 -9.34
C PRO A 7 5.32 -5.53 -8.69
N ASP A 8 5.22 -6.67 -8.00
CA ASP A 8 4.03 -7.08 -7.26
C ASP A 8 3.64 -6.06 -6.17
N ALA A 9 4.63 -5.45 -5.52
CA ALA A 9 4.38 -4.44 -4.50
C ALA A 9 3.87 -3.14 -5.11
N ILE A 10 4.38 -2.75 -6.27
CA ILE A 10 3.91 -1.56 -7.00
C ILE A 10 2.47 -1.77 -7.50
N ASP A 11 2.16 -2.93 -8.08
CA ASP A 11 0.80 -3.22 -8.56
C ASP A 11 -0.19 -3.33 -7.41
N MET A 12 0.22 -3.90 -6.28
CA MET A 12 -0.60 -3.89 -5.08
C MET A 12 -0.82 -2.48 -4.54
N LEU A 13 0.22 -1.64 -4.51
CA LEU A 13 0.09 -0.26 -4.06
C LEU A 13 -0.88 0.53 -4.95
N ARG A 14 -0.85 0.32 -6.27
CA ARG A 14 -1.84 0.88 -7.21
C ARG A 14 -3.24 0.38 -6.90
N HIS A 15 -3.39 -0.92 -6.69
CA HIS A 15 -4.68 -1.51 -6.34
C HIS A 15 -5.27 -0.90 -5.06
N LEU A 16 -4.44 -0.71 -4.02
CA LEU A 16 -4.84 -0.06 -2.77
C LEU A 16 -5.18 1.43 -2.95
N ASN A 17 -4.54 2.11 -3.91
CA ASN A 17 -4.85 3.50 -4.25
C ASN A 17 -6.20 3.63 -4.97
N ASP A 18 -6.56 2.65 -5.79
CA ASP A 18 -7.82 2.63 -6.54
C ASP A 18 -9.01 2.20 -5.67
N MET A 19 -8.77 1.54 -4.53
CA MET A 19 -9.79 1.20 -3.55
C MET A 19 -10.34 2.46 -2.87
N GLN A 20 -11.66 2.61 -2.86
CA GLN A 20 -12.30 3.70 -2.14
C GLN A 20 -12.39 3.37 -0.65
N ALA A 21 -12.44 4.42 0.19
CA ALA A 21 -12.67 4.25 1.62
C ALA A 21 -14.01 3.52 1.86
N GLY A 22 -13.94 2.24 2.25
CA GLY A 22 -15.09 1.36 2.42
C GLY A 22 -15.09 0.09 1.56
N ASP A 23 -14.17 -0.03 0.60
CA ASP A 23 -13.93 -1.29 -0.10
C ASP A 23 -13.38 -2.36 0.84
N ALA A 24 -13.73 -3.62 0.59
CA ALA A 24 -13.24 -4.74 1.39
C ALA A 24 -11.71 -4.86 1.25
N PRO A 25 -10.98 -5.11 2.35
CA PRO A 25 -9.52 -5.21 2.30
C PRO A 25 -9.10 -6.27 1.29
N ALA A 26 -8.26 -5.89 0.33
CA ALA A 26 -7.73 -6.81 -0.66
C ALA A 26 -6.91 -7.91 0.06
N PRO A 27 -7.04 -9.20 -0.31
CA PRO A 27 -6.12 -10.22 0.16
C PRO A 27 -4.74 -9.96 -0.43
N VAL A 28 -3.87 -9.35 0.36
CA VAL A 28 -2.49 -9.04 -0.06
C VAL A 28 -1.55 -10.16 0.39
N PRO A 29 -0.65 -10.64 -0.48
CA PRO A 29 0.37 -11.61 -0.09
C PRO A 29 1.23 -11.08 1.07
N PRO A 30 1.48 -11.87 2.14
CA PRO A 30 2.31 -11.48 3.27
C PRO A 30 3.70 -10.89 2.91
N PRO A 31 4.46 -11.40 1.91
CA PRO A 31 5.75 -10.82 1.56
C PRO A 31 5.61 -9.40 0.97
N VAL A 32 4.57 -9.16 0.17
CA VAL A 32 4.28 -7.84 -0.42
C VAL A 32 3.87 -6.84 0.67
N VAL A 33 3.05 -7.27 1.63
CA VAL A 33 2.68 -6.46 2.79
C VAL A 33 3.91 -6.04 3.60
N ALA A 34 4.81 -6.98 3.90
CA ALA A 34 6.01 -6.70 4.66
C ALA A 34 6.93 -5.69 3.95
N GLU A 35 7.01 -5.79 2.62
CA GLU A 35 7.79 -4.86 1.80
C GLU A 35 7.19 -3.46 1.80
N LEU A 36 5.88 -3.33 1.54
CA LEU A 36 5.17 -2.05 1.55
C LEU A 36 5.18 -1.37 2.93
N LEU A 37 5.01 -2.15 4.01
CA LEU A 37 5.14 -1.66 5.38
C LEU A 37 6.57 -1.22 5.68
N GLY A 38 7.57 -1.99 5.26
CA GLY A 38 8.98 -1.64 5.41
C GLY A 38 9.38 -0.37 4.65
N ALA A 39 8.68 -0.09 3.55
CA ALA A 39 8.83 1.14 2.77
C ALA A 39 8.01 2.33 3.30
N GLY A 40 7.11 2.11 4.27
CA GLY A 40 6.23 3.17 4.83
C GLY A 40 5.09 3.61 3.91
N LEU A 41 4.84 2.89 2.82
CA LEU A 41 3.85 3.26 1.80
C LEU A 41 2.44 2.79 2.14
N VAL A 42 2.33 1.83 3.05
CA VAL A 42 1.06 1.36 3.61
C VAL A 42 1.16 1.29 5.13
N ALA A 43 0.02 1.33 5.80
CA ALA A 43 -0.13 1.12 7.23
C ALA A 43 -1.10 -0.03 7.50
N LYS A 44 -1.00 -0.66 8.68
CA LYS A 44 -2.00 -1.68 9.07
C LYS A 44 -3.37 -1.03 9.20
N ALA A 45 -4.39 -1.69 8.65
CA ALA A 45 -5.76 -1.22 8.75
C ALA A 45 -6.21 -1.18 10.21
N GLY A 46 -6.85 -0.07 10.62
CA GLY A 46 -7.31 0.09 12.01
C GLY A 46 -8.45 -0.85 12.41
N ARG A 47 -9.19 -1.40 11.44
CA ARG A 47 -10.30 -2.34 11.65
C ARG A 47 -10.20 -3.56 10.73
N GLY A 48 -9.30 -4.50 11.03
CA GLY A 48 -9.30 -5.82 10.40
C GLY A 48 -7.92 -6.34 10.00
N GLU A 49 -7.91 -7.47 9.29
CA GLU A 49 -6.72 -8.00 8.61
C GLU A 49 -6.60 -7.30 7.24
N GLY A 50 -5.60 -6.44 7.11
CA GLY A 50 -5.35 -5.69 5.88
C GLY A 50 -4.37 -4.54 6.06
N VAL A 51 -4.07 -3.85 4.97
CA VAL A 51 -3.28 -2.62 4.94
C VAL A 51 -4.00 -1.54 4.17
N GLU A 52 -3.75 -0.29 4.55
CA GLU A 52 -4.31 0.91 3.93
C GLU A 52 -3.15 1.74 3.36
N ILE A 53 -3.36 2.35 2.19
CA ILE A 53 -2.35 3.21 1.58
C ILE A 53 -2.13 4.48 2.40
N THR A 54 -0.87 4.80 2.70
CA THR A 54 -0.51 6.05 3.41
C THR A 54 -0.42 7.22 2.44
N CYS A 55 -0.27 8.43 2.97
CA CYS A 55 0.10 9.58 2.15
C CYS A 55 1.39 9.36 1.35
N ASP A 56 2.38 8.68 1.94
CA ASP A 56 3.64 8.39 1.27
C ASP A 56 3.44 7.41 0.11
N GLY A 57 2.55 6.42 0.28
CA GLY A 57 2.12 5.53 -0.79
C GLY A 57 1.47 6.26 -1.96
N ARG A 58 0.58 7.22 -1.68
CA ARG A 58 -0.05 8.05 -2.73
C ARG A 58 0.97 8.93 -3.44
N LYS A 59 1.83 9.63 -2.69
CA LYS A 59 2.94 10.42 -3.25
C LYS A 59 3.88 9.58 -4.09
N TYR A 60 4.14 8.33 -3.70
CA TYR A 60 4.95 7.41 -4.50
C TYR A 60 4.33 7.12 -5.87
N LEU A 61 3.00 7.05 -5.96
CA LEU A 61 2.28 6.77 -7.21
C LEU A 61 2.00 8.01 -8.06
N SER A 62 1.47 9.07 -7.46
CA SER A 62 0.97 10.26 -8.15
C SER A 62 1.79 11.52 -7.91
N GLY A 63 2.69 11.51 -6.93
CA GLY A 63 3.41 12.71 -6.47
C GLY A 63 2.63 13.58 -5.49
N ASP A 64 1.34 13.29 -5.29
CA ASP A 64 0.43 14.10 -4.47
C ASP A 64 -0.25 13.28 -3.38
N CYS A 65 -0.39 13.89 -2.20
CA CYS A 65 -1.32 13.42 -1.18
C CYS A 65 -2.34 14.54 -0.97
N ASP A 66 -3.42 14.50 -1.75
CA ASP A 66 -4.66 15.26 -1.47
C ASP A 66 -5.37 14.66 -0.24
#